data_AF-A0A5N4DXD6-F1
#
_entry.id   AF-A0A5N4DXD6-F1
#
_cell.length_a   1.000
_cell.length_b   1.000
_cell.length_c   1.000
_cell.angle_alpha   90.00
_cell.angle_beta   90.00
_cell.angle_gamma   90.00
#
_symmetry.space_group_name_H-M   'P 1'
#
loop_
_entity.id
_entity.type
_entity.pdbx_description
1 polymer ?
#
loop_
_entity_poly.entity_id
_entity_poly.type
_entity_poly.pdbx_seq_one_letter_code
_entity_poly.pdbx_strand_id
1 'polypeptide(L)'
;MYIKNLYVPDDSFTDVNPEQAVDKEYVKQLAELTRLLFKLSEVKNIFSKAQVEYLPIPEDPKKALVQFLEAVGITYGNLQTLSDKSAMVTKSLEYLGEILKYIKPYLGKKISSAGLQLTYWMMGHVYRVLKSYFEFKGSLLPPRLASILAFILQLVKETNIDVSEIELLLPGVLKCLMLVSEPQVKKLATENLQYMVKACQVGSGGEPATQLTSVFRQFIQDYGMRYDYQIYSILEIVVALDQQVVIHLISTLTQSLKNSERKWGLGRNIAQREAYSKLLSHLGQVGQDEIQRLENDNAESIL
;
A
#
# COMPACT_ATOMS: atom_id res chain seq x y z
N MET A 1 -39.15 -71.10 10.95
CA MET A 1 -38.22 -71.35 9.84
C MET A 1 -38.67 -70.48 8.67
N TYR A 2 -37.91 -69.41 8.35
CA TYR A 2 -37.87 -68.61 7.10
C TYR A 2 -39.17 -67.87 6.65
N ILE A 3 -39.26 -66.59 6.23
CA ILE A 3 -38.36 -65.51 5.75
C ILE A 3 -39.16 -64.19 5.79
N LYS A 4 -38.58 -63.05 6.20
CA LYS A 4 -38.37 -61.84 5.35
C LYS A 4 -37.70 -60.71 6.14
N ASN A 5 -36.38 -60.66 6.04
CA ASN A 5 -35.62 -59.42 6.13
C ASN A 5 -35.84 -58.66 4.82
N LEU A 6 -36.33 -57.43 4.90
CA LEU A 6 -36.17 -56.44 3.84
C LEU A 6 -35.39 -55.26 4.44
N TYR A 7 -34.14 -55.22 4.00
CA TYR A 7 -33.19 -54.15 4.12
C TYR A 7 -33.80 -52.86 3.54
N VAL A 8 -33.88 -51.80 4.35
CA VAL A 8 -34.01 -50.42 3.87
C VAL A 8 -32.66 -49.76 4.18
N PRO A 9 -31.99 -49.10 3.22
CA PRO A 9 -30.72 -48.46 3.49
C PRO A 9 -30.92 -47.26 4.42
N ASP A 10 -30.00 -47.09 5.37
CA ASP A 10 -29.77 -45.81 6.06
C ASP A 10 -29.54 -44.73 5.01
N ASP A 11 -30.55 -43.89 4.76
CA ASP A 11 -30.33 -42.57 4.18
C ASP A 11 -29.59 -41.74 5.24
N SER A 12 -28.26 -41.78 5.17
CA SER A 12 -27.43 -40.75 5.77
C SER A 12 -27.81 -39.43 5.09
N PHE A 13 -28.74 -38.69 5.69
CA PHE A 13 -28.90 -37.26 5.43
C PHE A 13 -27.58 -36.60 5.78
N THR A 14 -26.69 -36.51 4.80
CA THR A 14 -25.62 -35.53 4.79
C THR A 14 -26.30 -34.19 4.77
N ASP A 15 -26.49 -33.62 5.95
CA ASP A 15 -26.91 -32.24 6.16
C ASP A 15 -25.77 -31.36 5.64
N VAL A 16 -25.75 -31.16 4.31
CA VAL A 16 -24.81 -30.26 3.66
C VAL A 16 -25.23 -28.87 4.11
N ASN A 17 -24.50 -28.34 5.09
CA ASN A 17 -24.69 -26.98 5.61
C ASN A 17 -24.90 -26.03 4.42
N PRO A 18 -26.04 -25.33 4.32
CA PRO A 18 -26.36 -24.48 3.18
C PRO A 18 -25.28 -23.42 2.92
N GLU A 19 -24.52 -23.01 3.94
CA GLU A 19 -23.36 -22.11 3.79
C GLU A 19 -22.18 -22.75 3.03
N GLN A 20 -21.92 -24.04 3.23
CA GLN A 20 -20.86 -24.76 2.49
C GLN A 20 -21.26 -25.09 1.05
N ALA A 21 -22.55 -25.33 0.81
CA ALA A 21 -23.07 -25.53 -0.55
C ALA A 21 -23.01 -24.23 -1.36
N VAL A 22 -23.37 -23.11 -0.72
CA VAL A 22 -23.20 -21.73 -1.18
C VAL A 22 -21.73 -21.54 -1.56
N ASP A 23 -20.78 -21.67 -0.64
CA ASP A 23 -19.33 -21.46 -0.90
C ASP A 23 -18.75 -22.32 -2.05
N LYS A 24 -19.17 -23.58 -2.19
CA LYS A 24 -18.72 -24.46 -3.30
C LYS A 24 -19.22 -24.00 -4.67
N GLU A 25 -20.45 -23.54 -4.77
CA GLU A 25 -21.01 -23.03 -6.02
C GLU A 25 -20.32 -21.72 -6.44
N TYR A 26 -19.96 -20.84 -5.50
CA TYR A 26 -19.20 -19.62 -5.81
C TYR A 26 -17.79 -19.91 -6.34
N VAL A 27 -17.06 -20.85 -5.73
CA VAL A 27 -15.71 -21.21 -6.20
C VAL A 27 -15.78 -21.75 -7.63
N LYS A 28 -16.83 -22.50 -7.96
CA LYS A 28 -17.07 -23.02 -9.30
C LYS A 28 -17.39 -21.91 -10.32
N GLN A 29 -18.21 -20.94 -9.95
CA GLN A 29 -18.51 -19.77 -10.79
C GLN A 29 -17.26 -18.92 -11.03
N LEU A 30 -16.46 -18.70 -9.98
CA LEU A 30 -15.22 -17.95 -10.09
C LEU A 30 -14.19 -18.68 -10.97
N ALA A 31 -14.07 -20.00 -10.83
CA ALA A 31 -13.21 -20.82 -11.69
C ALA A 31 -13.60 -20.69 -13.17
N GLU A 32 -14.90 -20.74 -13.47
CA GLU A 32 -15.39 -20.59 -14.84
C GLU A 32 -15.16 -19.17 -15.38
N LEU A 33 -15.40 -18.14 -14.55
CA LEU A 33 -15.11 -16.74 -14.91
C LEU A 33 -13.63 -16.55 -15.25
N THR A 34 -12.72 -17.03 -14.40
CA THR A 34 -11.28 -16.92 -14.64
C THR A 34 -10.85 -17.69 -15.88
N ARG A 35 -11.45 -18.86 -16.13
CA ARG A 35 -11.20 -19.65 -17.33
C ARG A 35 -11.63 -18.91 -18.59
N LEU A 36 -12.77 -18.21 -18.57
CA LEU A 36 -13.24 -17.39 -19.68
C LEU A 36 -12.38 -16.15 -19.88
N LEU A 37 -11.98 -15.48 -18.80
CA LEU A 37 -11.12 -14.30 -18.83
C LEU A 37 -9.77 -14.61 -19.50
N PHE A 38 -9.17 -15.74 -19.19
CA PHE A 38 -7.90 -16.19 -19.78
C PHE A 38 -7.99 -16.55 -21.28
N LYS A 39 -9.21 -16.69 -21.83
CA LYS A 39 -9.41 -16.90 -23.27
C LYS A 39 -9.46 -15.60 -24.07
N LEU A 40 -9.69 -14.46 -23.42
CA LEU A 40 -9.76 -13.16 -24.09
C LEU A 40 -8.41 -12.82 -24.73
N SER A 41 -8.42 -12.49 -26.02
CA SER A 41 -7.21 -12.14 -26.80
C SER A 41 -6.37 -11.05 -26.15
N GLU A 42 -7.03 -10.12 -25.47
CA GLU A 42 -6.41 -9.06 -24.68
C GLU A 42 -5.57 -9.58 -23.50
N VAL A 43 -6.11 -10.53 -22.73
CA VAL A 43 -5.38 -11.19 -21.63
C VAL A 43 -4.22 -12.01 -22.21
N LYS A 44 -4.46 -12.73 -23.32
CA LYS A 44 -3.41 -13.47 -24.03
C LYS A 44 -2.23 -12.59 -24.45
N ASN A 45 -2.53 -11.38 -24.93
CA ASN A 45 -1.53 -10.41 -25.33
C ASN A 45 -0.70 -9.90 -24.14
N ILE A 46 -1.29 -9.76 -22.96
CA ILE A 46 -0.57 -9.37 -21.74
C ILE A 46 0.43 -10.45 -21.34
N PHE A 47 0.02 -11.72 -21.30
CA PHE A 47 0.93 -12.84 -21.01
C PHE A 47 2.08 -12.96 -22.02
N SER A 48 1.78 -12.78 -23.31
CA SER A 48 2.79 -12.77 -24.37
C SER A 48 3.82 -11.63 -24.17
N LYS A 49 3.37 -10.43 -23.81
CA LYS A 49 4.24 -9.28 -23.53
C LYS A 49 5.03 -9.43 -22.23
N ALA A 50 4.49 -10.15 -21.26
CA ALA A 50 5.16 -10.45 -20.00
C ALA A 50 6.30 -11.46 -20.16
N GLN A 51 6.46 -12.11 -21.33
CA GLN A 51 7.36 -13.25 -21.55
C GLN A 51 7.16 -14.40 -20.54
N VAL A 52 5.98 -14.46 -19.91
CA VAL A 52 5.59 -15.56 -19.05
C VAL A 52 5.09 -16.65 -19.99
N GLU A 53 5.85 -17.73 -20.08
CA GLU A 53 5.46 -18.95 -20.79
C GLU A 53 4.06 -19.34 -20.32
N TYR A 54 3.16 -19.66 -21.26
CA TYR A 54 1.76 -19.96 -20.97
C TYR A 54 1.67 -21.12 -19.98
N LEU A 55 1.62 -20.82 -18.68
CA LEU A 55 1.32 -21.82 -17.68
C LEU A 55 -0.09 -22.34 -17.97
N PRO A 56 -0.32 -23.66 -17.84
CA PRO A 56 -1.66 -24.20 -18.00
C PRO A 56 -2.63 -23.42 -17.10
N ILE A 57 -3.76 -23.00 -17.68
CA ILE A 57 -4.79 -22.19 -17.00
C ILE A 57 -5.07 -22.87 -15.66
N PRO A 58 -4.74 -22.23 -14.51
CA PRO A 58 -4.96 -22.87 -13.23
C PRO A 58 -6.45 -23.17 -13.06
N GLU A 59 -6.79 -24.41 -12.71
CA GLU A 59 -8.16 -24.77 -12.31
C GLU A 59 -8.60 -23.99 -11.07
N ASP A 60 -7.62 -23.54 -10.27
CA ASP A 60 -7.84 -22.66 -9.14
C ASP A 60 -7.97 -21.19 -9.60
N PRO A 61 -9.16 -20.58 -9.48
CA PRO A 61 -9.38 -19.19 -9.88
C PRO A 61 -8.47 -18.20 -9.16
N LYS A 62 -8.03 -18.52 -7.94
CA LYS A 62 -7.09 -17.68 -7.19
C LYS A 62 -5.75 -17.68 -7.92
N LYS A 63 -5.18 -18.84 -8.23
CA LYS A 63 -3.91 -18.91 -8.97
C LYS A 63 -4.00 -18.22 -10.34
N ALA A 64 -5.13 -18.33 -11.04
CA ALA A 64 -5.34 -17.63 -12.30
C ALA A 64 -5.29 -16.10 -12.13
N LEU A 65 -6.01 -15.54 -11.16
CA LEU A 65 -5.99 -14.09 -10.92
C LEU A 65 -4.59 -13.56 -10.51
N VAL A 66 -3.80 -14.33 -9.75
CA VAL A 66 -2.39 -13.98 -9.46
C VAL A 66 -1.59 -13.83 -10.74
N GLN A 67 -1.63 -14.87 -11.57
CA GLN A 67 -0.84 -14.92 -12.80
C GLN A 67 -1.20 -13.76 -13.71
N PHE A 68 -2.48 -13.39 -13.77
CA PHE A 68 -2.92 -12.24 -14.53
C PHE A 68 -2.33 -10.92 -14.02
N LEU A 69 -2.43 -10.67 -12.70
CA LEU A 69 -1.91 -9.45 -12.09
C LEU A 69 -0.37 -9.37 -12.16
N GLU A 70 0.33 -10.49 -12.01
CA GLU A 70 1.77 -10.58 -12.22
C GLU A 70 2.15 -10.29 -13.67
N ALA A 71 1.44 -10.87 -14.65
CA ALA A 71 1.69 -10.59 -16.05
C ALA A 71 1.43 -9.11 -16.41
N VAL A 72 0.44 -8.47 -15.80
CA VAL A 72 0.19 -7.01 -15.92
C VAL A 72 1.38 -6.22 -15.39
N GLY A 73 1.87 -6.55 -14.18
CA GLY A 73 3.01 -5.88 -13.55
C GLY A 73 4.31 -6.04 -14.34
N ILE A 74 4.63 -7.26 -14.78
CA ILE A 74 5.81 -7.57 -15.61
C ILE A 74 5.72 -6.84 -16.95
N THR A 75 4.55 -6.91 -17.60
CA THR A 75 4.33 -6.18 -18.86
C THR A 75 4.59 -4.70 -18.69
N TYR A 76 4.04 -4.08 -17.63
CA TYR A 76 4.30 -2.67 -17.34
C TYR A 76 5.79 -2.36 -17.11
N GLY A 77 6.49 -3.19 -16.33
CA GLY A 77 7.92 -3.04 -16.07
C GLY A 77 8.77 -3.10 -17.34
N ASN A 78 8.35 -3.90 -18.33
CA ASN A 78 9.04 -4.07 -19.61
C ASN A 78 8.78 -2.94 -20.63
N LEU A 79 7.78 -2.08 -20.41
CA LEU A 79 7.48 -0.97 -21.31
C LEU A 79 8.59 0.08 -21.26
N GLN A 80 8.97 0.60 -22.43
CA GLN A 80 10.03 1.60 -22.56
C GLN A 80 9.46 3.02 -22.69
N THR A 81 8.33 3.19 -23.39
CA THR A 81 7.77 4.53 -23.65
C THR A 81 6.80 4.97 -22.56
N LEU A 82 6.74 6.28 -22.30
CA LEU A 82 5.79 6.88 -21.36
C LEU A 82 4.33 6.69 -21.83
N SER A 83 4.09 6.78 -23.14
CA SER A 83 2.77 6.60 -23.73
C SER A 83 2.22 5.20 -23.48
N ASP A 84 3.04 4.17 -23.72
CA ASP A 84 2.64 2.79 -23.49
C ASP A 84 2.42 2.51 -22.00
N LYS A 85 3.30 3.04 -21.15
CA LYS A 85 3.12 2.97 -19.68
C LYS A 85 1.80 3.60 -19.26
N SER A 86 1.43 4.74 -19.84
CA SER A 86 0.15 5.42 -19.59
C SER A 86 -1.05 4.60 -20.01
N ALA A 87 -1.02 4.06 -21.21
CA ALA A 87 -2.08 3.21 -21.73
C ALA A 87 -2.25 1.96 -20.85
N MET A 88 -1.15 1.33 -20.43
CA MET A 88 -1.17 0.15 -19.57
C MET A 88 -1.70 0.45 -18.16
N VAL A 89 -1.30 1.57 -17.55
CA VAL A 89 -1.87 2.02 -16.25
C VAL A 89 -3.38 2.21 -16.37
N THR A 90 -3.83 2.93 -17.41
CA THR A 90 -5.26 3.20 -17.64
C THR A 90 -6.04 1.90 -17.69
N LYS A 91 -5.56 0.97 -18.51
CA LYS A 91 -6.20 -0.32 -18.72
C LYS A 91 -6.18 -1.22 -17.49
N SER A 92 -5.10 -1.16 -16.72
CA SER A 92 -4.99 -1.90 -15.47
C SER A 92 -5.95 -1.35 -14.42
N LEU A 93 -6.07 -0.02 -14.29
CA LEU A 93 -7.06 0.60 -13.42
C LEU A 93 -8.50 0.30 -13.84
N GLU A 94 -8.78 0.18 -15.14
CA GLU A 94 -10.07 -0.29 -15.65
C GLU A 94 -10.35 -1.73 -15.21
N TYR A 95 -9.40 -2.66 -15.41
CA TYR A 95 -9.55 -4.04 -14.92
C TYR A 95 -9.78 -4.10 -13.42
N LEU A 96 -9.02 -3.33 -12.64
CA LEU A 96 -9.14 -3.24 -11.20
C LEU A 96 -10.48 -2.66 -10.76
N GLY A 97 -10.97 -1.62 -11.45
CA GLY A 97 -12.26 -1.02 -11.20
C GLY A 97 -13.41 -1.98 -11.48
N GLU A 98 -13.36 -2.73 -12.58
CA GLU A 98 -14.35 -3.77 -12.89
C GLU A 98 -14.32 -4.90 -11.87
N ILE A 99 -13.13 -5.37 -11.51
CA ILE A 99 -12.93 -6.37 -10.46
C ILE A 99 -13.56 -5.88 -9.14
N LEU A 100 -13.28 -4.65 -8.71
CA LEU A 100 -13.86 -4.09 -7.48
C LEU A 100 -15.38 -3.96 -7.56
N LYS A 101 -15.98 -3.61 -8.71
CA LYS A 101 -17.45 -3.61 -8.87
C LYS A 101 -18.04 -4.99 -8.62
N TYR A 102 -17.37 -6.04 -9.07
CA TYR A 102 -17.77 -7.40 -8.79
C TYR A 102 -17.58 -7.77 -7.33
N ILE A 103 -16.49 -7.33 -6.67
CA ILE A 103 -16.22 -7.66 -5.26
C ILE A 103 -17.09 -6.85 -4.28
N LYS A 104 -17.48 -5.62 -4.64
CA LYS A 104 -18.18 -4.67 -3.74
C LYS A 104 -19.45 -5.21 -3.07
N PRO A 105 -20.35 -5.96 -3.73
CA PRO A 105 -21.50 -6.59 -3.07
C PRO A 105 -21.11 -7.57 -1.96
N TYR A 106 -19.91 -8.16 -2.04
CA TYR A 106 -19.39 -9.12 -1.06
C TYR A 106 -18.71 -8.45 0.14
N LEU A 107 -18.39 -7.15 0.06
CA LEU A 107 -17.94 -6.32 1.18
C LEU A 107 -19.09 -5.89 2.11
N GLY A 108 -20.35 -6.08 1.70
CA GLY A 108 -21.54 -5.58 2.40
C GLY A 108 -22.41 -6.64 3.09
N LYS A 109 -22.65 -6.44 4.39
CA LYS A 109 -23.74 -6.95 5.27
C LYS A 109 -23.96 -8.45 5.48
N LYS A 110 -23.40 -9.40 4.71
CA LYS A 110 -23.33 -10.82 5.12
C LYS A 110 -22.01 -11.44 4.66
N ILE A 111 -21.05 -11.47 5.57
CA ILE A 111 -19.69 -11.94 5.33
C ILE A 111 -19.69 -13.48 5.32
N SER A 112 -19.62 -14.12 4.15
CA SER A 112 -19.05 -15.48 4.07
C SER A 112 -17.54 -15.37 4.27
N SER A 113 -16.96 -16.25 5.09
CA SER A 113 -15.51 -16.30 5.32
C SER A 113 -14.70 -16.46 4.03
N ALA A 114 -15.28 -17.09 3.01
CA ALA A 114 -14.64 -17.28 1.71
C ALA A 114 -14.60 -15.98 0.89
N GLY A 115 -15.66 -15.17 0.93
CA GLY A 115 -15.73 -13.88 0.25
C GLY A 115 -14.77 -12.84 0.84
N LEU A 116 -14.62 -12.85 2.17
CA LEU A 116 -13.67 -11.99 2.88
C LEU A 116 -12.22 -12.36 2.54
N GLN A 117 -11.89 -13.65 2.55
CA GLN A 117 -10.57 -14.16 2.17
C GLN A 117 -10.23 -13.84 0.71
N LEU A 118 -11.18 -14.02 -0.21
CA LEU A 118 -10.98 -13.67 -1.61
C LEU A 118 -10.73 -12.17 -1.76
N THR A 119 -11.45 -11.34 -1.01
CA THR A 119 -11.28 -9.90 -1.06
C THR A 119 -9.91 -9.47 -0.55
N TYR A 120 -9.50 -9.88 0.66
CA TYR A 120 -8.15 -9.58 1.19
C TYR A 120 -7.05 -10.08 0.26
N TRP A 121 -7.23 -11.26 -0.31
CA TRP A 121 -6.27 -11.87 -1.20
C TRP A 121 -6.15 -11.13 -2.54
N MET A 122 -7.28 -10.77 -3.16
CA MET A 122 -7.27 -9.93 -4.37
C MET A 122 -6.63 -8.58 -4.07
N MET A 123 -6.92 -8.03 -2.88
CA MET A 123 -6.32 -6.82 -2.39
C MET A 123 -4.80 -6.87 -2.37
N GLY A 124 -4.23 -7.93 -1.79
CA GLY A 124 -2.78 -8.17 -1.75
C GLY A 124 -2.12 -8.30 -3.13
N HIS A 125 -2.85 -8.73 -4.16
CA HIS A 125 -2.30 -8.78 -5.53
C HIS A 125 -2.41 -7.44 -6.26
N VAL A 126 -3.52 -6.73 -6.12
CA VAL A 126 -3.63 -5.34 -6.62
C VAL A 126 -2.55 -4.48 -6.00
N TYR A 127 -2.33 -4.68 -4.71
CA TYR A 127 -1.30 -4.08 -3.91
C TYR A 127 0.12 -4.33 -4.46
N ARG A 128 0.47 -5.58 -4.83
CA ARG A 128 1.78 -5.88 -5.45
C ARG A 128 1.99 -5.14 -6.77
N VAL A 129 0.94 -5.05 -7.58
CA VAL A 129 0.96 -4.31 -8.85
C VAL A 129 1.16 -2.82 -8.60
N LEU A 130 0.47 -2.25 -7.61
CA LEU A 130 0.63 -0.86 -7.17
C LEU A 130 2.03 -0.57 -6.65
N LYS A 131 2.63 -1.48 -5.88
CA LYS A 131 4.04 -1.37 -5.47
C LYS A 131 4.96 -1.23 -6.67
N SER A 132 4.82 -2.10 -7.68
CA SER A 132 5.61 -2.00 -8.92
C SER A 132 5.39 -0.70 -9.69
N TYR A 133 4.19 -0.11 -9.61
CA TYR A 133 3.93 1.24 -10.15
C TYR A 133 4.67 2.35 -9.38
N PHE A 134 4.85 2.23 -8.06
CA PHE A 134 5.58 3.21 -7.24
C PHE A 134 7.11 3.04 -7.25
N GLU A 135 7.61 1.86 -7.62
CA GLU A 135 9.04 1.58 -7.84
C GLU A 135 9.63 2.27 -9.09
N PHE A 136 8.99 3.33 -9.62
CA PHE A 136 9.51 4.09 -10.76
C PHE A 136 10.91 4.65 -10.44
N LYS A 137 11.93 4.18 -11.16
CA LYS A 137 13.29 4.70 -11.13
C LYS A 137 13.38 5.90 -12.08
N GLY A 138 13.59 7.11 -11.54
CA GLY A 138 13.79 8.34 -12.33
C GLY A 138 12.78 9.45 -12.04
N SER A 139 12.87 10.54 -12.82
CA SER A 139 12.07 11.77 -12.70
C SER A 139 10.68 11.69 -13.34
N LEU A 140 10.33 10.57 -13.98
CA LEU A 140 9.08 10.41 -14.71
C LEU A 140 8.02 9.78 -13.81
N LEU A 141 7.14 10.64 -13.31
CA LEU A 141 5.97 10.31 -12.53
C LEU A 141 5.02 9.40 -13.34
N PRO A 142 4.43 8.36 -12.74
CA PRO A 142 3.41 7.57 -13.41
C PRO A 142 2.25 8.46 -13.88
N PRO A 143 1.81 8.34 -15.14
CA PRO A 143 0.59 9.02 -15.60
C PRO A 143 -0.61 8.55 -14.77
N ARG A 144 -1.57 9.44 -14.51
CA ARG A 144 -2.80 9.16 -13.71
C ARG A 144 -2.55 8.81 -12.23
N LEU A 145 -1.48 9.33 -11.64
CA LEU A 145 -1.20 9.23 -10.20
C LEU A 145 -2.41 9.54 -9.30
N ALA A 146 -3.20 10.56 -9.64
CA ALA A 146 -4.41 10.88 -8.88
C ALA A 146 -5.42 9.72 -8.86
N SER A 147 -5.66 9.04 -9.99
CA SER A 147 -6.55 7.88 -10.04
C SER A 147 -6.00 6.70 -9.22
N ILE A 148 -4.68 6.49 -9.28
CA ILE A 148 -3.99 5.45 -8.50
C ILE A 148 -4.12 5.72 -7.00
N LEU A 149 -3.84 6.95 -6.56
CA LEU A 149 -3.95 7.35 -5.16
C LEU A 149 -5.40 7.32 -4.65
N ALA A 150 -6.36 7.71 -5.48
CA ALA A 150 -7.78 7.59 -5.14
C ALA A 150 -8.19 6.12 -4.97
N PHE A 151 -7.68 5.24 -5.82
CA PHE A 151 -7.89 3.80 -5.69
C PHE A 151 -7.30 3.26 -4.39
N ILE A 152 -6.04 3.57 -4.08
CA ILE A 152 -5.39 3.14 -2.83
C ILE A 152 -6.15 3.66 -1.62
N LEU A 153 -6.61 4.91 -1.67
CA LEU A 153 -7.36 5.49 -0.56
C LEU A 153 -8.68 4.75 -0.33
N GLN A 154 -9.40 4.43 -1.41
CA GLN A 154 -10.63 3.67 -1.33
C GLN A 154 -10.38 2.27 -0.79
N LEU A 155 -9.30 1.65 -1.25
CA LEU A 155 -8.80 0.39 -0.75
C LEU A 155 -8.58 0.45 0.78
N VAL A 156 -7.73 1.36 1.27
CA VAL A 156 -7.40 1.49 2.70
C VAL A 156 -8.64 1.79 3.55
N LYS A 157 -9.65 2.47 3.00
CA LYS A 157 -10.90 2.78 3.69
C LYS A 157 -11.85 1.59 3.82
N GLU A 158 -11.93 0.76 2.78
CA GLU A 158 -12.94 -0.30 2.69
C GLU A 158 -12.44 -1.67 3.18
N THR A 159 -11.13 -1.84 3.34
CA THR A 159 -10.53 -3.09 3.81
C THR A 159 -9.70 -2.90 5.07
N ASN A 160 -9.65 -3.93 5.94
CA ASN A 160 -8.76 -3.94 7.11
C ASN A 160 -7.35 -4.32 6.66
N ILE A 161 -6.62 -3.35 6.10
CA ILE A 161 -5.25 -3.54 5.61
C ILE A 161 -4.30 -3.85 6.77
N ASP A 162 -3.46 -4.87 6.60
CA ASP A 162 -2.43 -5.22 7.59
C ASP A 162 -1.24 -4.23 7.55
N VAL A 163 -0.50 -4.13 8.65
CA VAL A 163 0.62 -3.19 8.79
C VAL A 163 1.72 -3.46 7.76
N SER A 164 1.99 -4.73 7.43
CA SER A 164 2.95 -5.09 6.39
C SER A 164 2.54 -4.58 5.00
N GLU A 165 1.24 -4.49 4.73
CA GLU A 165 0.73 -3.87 3.51
C GLU A 165 0.84 -2.33 3.60
N ILE A 166 0.67 -1.72 4.76
CA ILE A 166 0.94 -0.28 4.87
C ILE A 166 2.42 0.01 4.59
N GLU A 167 3.32 -0.86 5.08
CA GLU A 167 4.77 -0.72 4.94
C GLU A 167 5.25 -0.61 3.47
N LEU A 168 4.67 -1.37 2.52
CA LEU A 168 5.15 -1.32 1.13
C LEU A 168 4.46 -0.24 0.26
N LEU A 169 3.29 0.28 0.64
CA LEU A 169 2.63 1.37 -0.10
C LEU A 169 3.04 2.75 0.39
N LEU A 170 3.23 2.90 1.69
CA LEU A 170 3.55 4.17 2.31
C LEU A 170 4.75 4.87 1.67
N PRO A 171 5.88 4.19 1.34
CA PRO A 171 6.98 4.82 0.61
C PRO A 171 6.56 5.47 -0.71
N GLY A 172 5.65 4.85 -1.46
CA GLY A 172 5.10 5.37 -2.71
C GLY A 172 4.28 6.64 -2.49
N VAL A 173 3.42 6.64 -1.46
CA VAL A 173 2.62 7.81 -1.05
C VAL A 173 3.52 8.96 -0.60
N LEU A 174 4.54 8.67 0.23
CA LEU A 174 5.51 9.66 0.69
C LEU A 174 6.30 10.26 -0.49
N LYS A 175 6.73 9.42 -1.43
CA LYS A 175 7.39 9.88 -2.66
C LYS A 175 6.49 10.79 -3.50
N CYS A 176 5.18 10.53 -3.55
CA CYS A 176 4.22 11.43 -4.19
C CYS A 176 4.14 12.79 -3.50
N LEU A 177 4.07 12.82 -2.17
CA LEU A 177 4.06 14.07 -1.40
C LEU A 177 5.33 14.89 -1.60
N MET A 178 6.47 14.21 -1.76
CA MET A 178 7.77 14.85 -1.98
C MET A 178 7.98 15.38 -3.39
N LEU A 179 7.64 14.57 -4.40
CA LEU A 179 8.09 14.82 -5.78
C LEU A 179 7.00 15.44 -6.67
N VAL A 180 5.73 15.44 -6.25
CA VAL A 180 4.61 15.89 -7.08
C VAL A 180 4.02 17.20 -6.57
N SER A 181 4.00 18.21 -7.43
CA SER A 181 3.42 19.53 -7.13
C SER A 181 1.94 19.65 -7.47
N GLU A 182 1.35 18.66 -8.15
CA GLU A 182 -0.05 18.67 -8.56
C GLU A 182 -1.00 18.67 -7.34
N PRO A 183 -1.92 19.65 -7.21
CA PRO A 183 -2.76 19.80 -6.01
C PRO A 183 -3.63 18.59 -5.70
N GLN A 184 -4.23 17.97 -6.72
CA GLN A 184 -5.08 16.80 -6.54
C GLN A 184 -4.28 15.59 -6.04
N VAL A 185 -3.08 15.37 -6.59
CA VAL A 185 -2.18 14.31 -6.16
C VAL A 185 -1.73 14.54 -4.71
N LYS A 186 -1.34 15.78 -4.35
CA LYS A 186 -0.98 16.11 -2.97
C LYS A 186 -2.14 15.85 -2.00
N LYS A 187 -3.35 16.30 -2.34
CA LYS A 187 -4.53 16.06 -1.51
C LYS A 187 -4.76 14.57 -1.27
N LEU A 188 -4.79 13.77 -2.35
CA LEU A 188 -5.04 12.34 -2.25
C LEU A 188 -3.90 11.61 -1.52
N ALA A 189 -2.65 11.98 -1.74
CA ALA A 189 -1.51 11.39 -1.04
C ALA A 189 -1.54 11.72 0.47
N THR A 190 -1.93 12.95 0.84
CA THR A 190 -2.13 13.33 2.24
C THR A 190 -3.25 12.53 2.89
N GLU A 191 -4.39 12.36 2.20
CA GLU A 191 -5.49 11.54 2.72
C GLU A 191 -5.05 10.08 2.89
N ASN A 192 -4.30 9.52 1.94
CA ASN A 192 -3.73 8.17 2.06
C ASN A 192 -2.83 8.04 3.28
N LEU A 193 -1.89 8.98 3.44
CA LEU A 193 -0.98 9.02 4.60
C LEU A 193 -1.77 9.02 5.91
N GLN A 194 -2.79 9.87 6.01
CA GLN A 194 -3.59 9.98 7.23
C GLN A 194 -4.34 8.68 7.57
N TYR A 195 -4.95 8.03 6.57
CA TYR A 195 -5.65 6.77 6.79
C TYR A 195 -4.68 5.63 7.13
N MET A 196 -3.55 5.53 6.44
CA MET A 196 -2.53 4.51 6.68
C MET A 196 -1.94 4.63 8.09
N VAL A 197 -1.56 5.83 8.52
CA VAL A 197 -1.02 6.04 9.88
C VAL A 197 -2.09 5.69 10.92
N LYS A 198 -3.34 6.14 10.75
CA LYS A 198 -4.43 5.79 11.69
C LYS A 198 -4.70 4.29 11.75
N ALA A 199 -4.66 3.59 10.62
CA ALA A 199 -4.86 2.13 10.59
C ALA A 199 -3.81 1.39 11.44
N CYS A 200 -2.56 1.87 11.43
CA CYS A 200 -1.50 1.32 12.29
C CYS A 200 -1.69 1.58 13.80
N GLN A 201 -2.58 2.51 14.20
CA GLN A 201 -2.80 2.84 15.63
C GLN A 201 -3.82 1.92 16.30
N VAL A 202 -4.73 1.32 15.53
CA VAL A 202 -5.91 0.61 16.06
C VAL A 202 -5.55 -0.75 16.68
N GLY A 203 -4.32 -1.25 16.50
CA GLY A 203 -3.79 -2.45 17.15
C GLY A 203 -2.70 -2.14 18.16
N SER A 204 -3.03 -1.97 19.44
CA SER A 204 -2.07 -1.64 20.52
C SER A 204 -1.23 -2.84 21.00
N GLY A 205 -0.54 -3.54 20.10
CA GLY A 205 0.68 -4.30 20.43
C GLY A 205 1.82 -3.57 19.77
N GLY A 206 2.93 -3.21 20.45
CA GLY A 206 3.93 -2.23 19.95
C GLY A 206 4.65 -2.49 18.61
N GLU A 207 4.28 -3.53 17.86
CA GLU A 207 4.84 -3.92 16.57
C GLU A 207 4.57 -2.93 15.41
N PRO A 208 3.35 -2.36 15.23
CA PRO A 208 3.03 -1.44 14.15
C PRO A 208 3.78 -0.11 14.20
N ALA A 209 4.00 0.42 15.41
CA ALA A 209 4.77 1.64 15.61
C ALA A 209 6.23 1.47 15.19
N THR A 210 6.80 0.28 15.39
CA THR A 210 8.19 -0.03 15.00
C THR A 210 8.34 -0.11 13.49
N GLN A 211 7.42 -0.80 12.79
CA GLN A 211 7.42 -0.89 11.32
C GLN A 211 7.21 0.48 10.67
N LEU A 212 6.23 1.25 11.16
CA LEU A 212 5.96 2.60 10.66
C LEU A 212 7.17 3.53 10.87
N THR A 213 7.80 3.44 12.04
CA THR A 213 9.05 4.17 12.33
C THR A 213 10.17 3.77 11.37
N SER A 214 10.32 2.49 11.01
CA SER A 214 11.31 2.04 10.03
C SER A 214 11.11 2.70 8.66
N VAL A 215 9.87 2.73 8.16
CA VAL A 215 9.54 3.35 6.87
C VAL A 215 9.88 4.84 6.87
N PHE A 216 9.46 5.57 7.90
CA PHE A 216 9.77 6.99 7.99
C PHE A 216 11.27 7.26 8.17
N ARG A 217 12.00 6.38 8.88
CA ARG A 217 13.45 6.49 9.02
C ARG A 217 14.14 6.38 7.66
N GLN A 218 13.77 5.40 6.85
CA GLN A 218 14.29 5.25 5.49
C GLN A 218 13.92 6.46 4.63
N PHE A 219 12.69 6.93 4.71
CA PHE A 219 12.22 8.12 4.00
C PHE A 219 13.06 9.38 4.32
N ILE A 220 13.36 9.62 5.61
CA ILE A 220 14.22 10.74 6.02
C ILE A 220 15.63 10.57 5.46
N GLN A 221 16.19 9.36 5.48
CA GLN A 221 17.52 9.10 4.95
C GLN A 221 17.61 9.31 3.43
N ASP A 222 16.57 8.93 2.68
CA ASP A 222 16.55 9.04 1.23
C ASP A 222 16.39 10.49 0.74
N TYR A 223 15.64 11.32 1.48
CA TYR A 223 15.24 12.66 1.02
C TYR A 223 15.79 13.82 1.87
N GLY A 224 16.28 13.57 3.09
CA GLY A 224 16.65 14.57 4.12
C GLY A 224 17.88 15.42 3.87
N MET A 225 18.47 15.31 2.68
CA MET A 225 19.58 16.15 2.22
C MET A 225 19.18 17.10 1.07
N ARG A 226 17.98 16.96 0.51
CA ARG A 226 17.50 17.74 -0.66
C ARG A 226 16.17 18.44 -0.44
N TYR A 227 15.34 17.95 0.49
CA TYR A 227 13.93 18.34 0.58
C TYR A 227 13.49 18.53 2.03
N ASP A 228 14.32 19.21 2.80
CA ASP A 228 14.29 19.15 4.26
C ASP A 228 13.01 19.80 4.82
N TYR A 229 12.56 20.91 4.21
CA TYR A 229 11.32 21.58 4.59
C TYR A 229 10.08 20.71 4.33
N GLN A 230 10.03 20.03 3.17
CA GLN A 230 8.90 19.18 2.80
C GLN A 230 8.80 17.96 3.73
N ILE A 231 9.94 17.40 4.16
CA ILE A 231 9.97 16.30 5.13
C ILE A 231 9.35 16.74 6.45
N TYR A 232 9.77 17.88 7.01
CA TYR A 232 9.21 18.36 8.26
C TYR A 232 7.72 18.64 8.15
N SER A 233 7.25 19.24 7.05
CA SER A 233 5.81 19.46 6.81
C SER A 233 5.01 18.15 6.74
N ILE A 234 5.56 17.09 6.15
CA ILE A 234 4.91 15.77 6.15
C ILE A 234 4.89 15.18 7.56
N LEU A 235 6.00 15.29 8.29
CA LEU A 235 6.09 14.77 9.65
C LEU A 235 5.17 15.54 10.62
N GLU A 236 4.89 16.83 10.41
CA GLU A 236 3.87 17.57 11.17
C GLU A 236 2.48 16.92 11.04
N ILE A 237 2.14 16.40 9.86
CA ILE A 237 0.89 15.63 9.66
C ILE A 237 0.93 14.34 10.49
N VAL A 238 2.08 13.66 10.54
CA VAL A 238 2.26 12.43 11.32
C VAL A 238 2.18 12.73 12.81
N VAL A 239 2.77 13.82 13.32
CA VAL A 239 2.67 14.23 14.73
C VAL A 239 1.22 14.39 15.17
N ALA A 240 0.38 15.00 14.33
CA ALA A 240 -1.04 15.19 14.63
C ALA A 240 -1.84 13.87 14.71
N LEU A 241 -1.29 12.78 14.21
CA LEU A 241 -1.91 11.45 14.24
C LEU A 241 -1.25 10.59 15.32
N ASP A 242 0.05 10.39 15.22
CA ASP A 242 0.88 9.57 16.09
C ASP A 242 2.20 10.28 16.46
N GLN A 243 2.20 10.94 17.61
CA GLN A 243 3.38 11.62 18.12
C GLN A 243 4.53 10.65 18.44
N GLN A 244 4.24 9.40 18.82
CA GLN A 244 5.26 8.43 19.22
C GLN A 244 6.17 8.08 18.05
N VAL A 245 5.61 7.92 16.85
CA VAL A 245 6.40 7.64 15.64
C VAL A 245 7.47 8.71 15.44
N VAL A 246 7.12 9.99 15.56
CA VAL A 246 8.05 11.09 15.34
C VAL A 246 9.06 11.23 16.48
N ILE A 247 8.67 10.95 17.73
CA ILE A 247 9.60 10.88 18.86
C ILE A 247 10.72 9.86 18.59
N HIS A 248 10.41 8.67 18.08
CA HIS A 248 11.41 7.64 17.74
C HIS A 248 12.30 7.99 16.53
N LEU A 249 11.98 9.08 15.82
CA LEU A 249 12.72 9.59 14.66
C LEU A 249 13.62 10.79 14.99
N ILE A 250 13.51 11.39 16.18
CA ILE A 250 14.28 12.58 16.58
C ILE A 250 15.77 12.38 16.32
N SER A 251 16.35 11.26 16.74
CA SER A 251 17.78 10.98 16.54
C SER A 251 18.19 10.96 15.06
N THR A 252 17.31 10.47 14.17
CA THR A 252 17.57 10.45 12.72
C THR A 252 17.40 11.83 12.10
N LEU A 253 16.41 12.60 12.54
CA LEU A 253 16.18 13.98 12.07
C LEU A 253 17.34 14.90 12.48
N THR A 254 17.75 14.84 13.75
CA THR A 254 18.91 15.58 14.27
C THR A 254 20.18 15.19 13.50
N GLN A 255 20.39 13.91 13.23
CA GLN A 255 21.56 13.48 12.45
C GLN A 255 21.49 13.95 10.98
N SER A 256 20.31 13.94 10.36
CA SER A 256 20.11 14.46 9.00
C SER A 256 20.44 15.95 8.92
N LEU A 257 19.98 16.74 9.90
CA LEU A 257 20.31 18.15 10.03
C LEU A 257 21.82 18.38 10.22
N LYS A 258 22.45 17.65 11.14
CA LYS A 258 23.91 17.76 11.35
C LYS A 258 24.69 17.40 10.09
N ASN A 259 24.22 16.42 9.31
CA ASN A 259 24.82 16.06 8.03
C ASN A 259 24.64 17.15 6.96
N SER A 260 23.47 17.79 6.89
CA SER A 260 23.24 18.89 5.96
C SER A 260 24.11 20.11 6.31
N GLU A 261 24.25 20.42 7.61
CA GLU A 261 25.08 21.53 8.11
C GLU A 261 26.56 21.32 7.81
N ARG A 262 27.08 20.11 8.03
CA ARG A 262 28.47 19.78 7.67
C ARG A 262 28.75 19.93 6.18
N LYS A 263 27.75 19.65 5.33
CA LYS A 263 27.92 19.67 3.87
C LYS A 263 27.78 21.08 3.28
N TRP A 264 26.88 21.90 3.80
CA TRP A 264 26.49 23.17 3.18
C TRP A 264 26.78 24.42 4.04
N GLY A 265 27.22 24.24 5.28
CA GLY A 265 27.51 25.29 6.25
C GLY A 265 26.27 25.75 7.02
N LEU A 266 26.46 26.11 8.30
CA LEU A 266 25.39 26.52 9.23
C LEU A 266 24.54 27.70 8.72
N GLY A 267 25.18 28.70 8.10
CA GLY A 267 24.50 29.91 7.64
C GLY A 267 23.45 29.67 6.55
N ARG A 268 23.49 28.54 5.84
CA ARG A 268 22.51 28.16 4.81
C ARG A 268 21.35 27.33 5.36
N ASN A 269 21.46 26.83 6.59
CA ASN A 269 20.50 25.91 7.22
C ASN A 269 19.69 26.54 8.36
N ILE A 270 19.72 27.86 8.53
CA ILE A 270 18.90 28.56 9.54
C ILE A 270 17.41 28.23 9.35
N ALA A 271 16.90 28.33 8.11
CA ALA A 271 15.51 27.98 7.80
C ALA A 271 15.20 26.48 8.05
N GLN A 272 16.19 25.61 7.87
CA GLN A 272 16.05 24.18 8.17
C GLN A 272 15.96 23.94 9.69
N ARG A 273 16.80 24.62 10.48
CA ARG A 273 16.75 24.59 11.95
C ARG A 273 15.43 25.14 12.48
N GLU A 274 14.95 26.24 11.93
CA GLU A 274 13.65 26.81 12.31
C GLU A 274 12.51 25.84 12.02
N ALA A 275 12.50 25.23 10.82
CA ALA A 275 11.49 24.24 10.47
C ALA A 275 11.58 22.98 11.35
N TYR A 276 12.79 22.53 11.68
CA TYR A 276 12.97 21.40 12.60
C TYR A 276 12.52 21.74 14.02
N SER A 277 12.87 22.93 14.53
CA SER A 277 12.47 23.41 15.86
C SER A 277 10.96 23.56 15.95
N LYS A 278 10.32 24.05 14.87
CA LYS A 278 8.85 24.06 14.73
C LYS A 278 8.27 22.67 14.84
N LEU A 279 8.80 21.67 14.13
CA LEU A 279 8.36 20.27 14.27
C LEU A 279 8.53 19.79 15.73
N LEU A 280 9.70 19.97 16.34
CA LEU A 280 10.01 19.57 17.71
C LEU A 280 9.06 20.21 18.74
N SER A 281 8.64 21.45 18.53
CA SER A 281 7.69 22.15 19.43
C SER A 281 6.35 21.43 19.58
N HIS A 282 5.97 20.62 18.60
CA HIS A 282 4.74 19.82 18.65
C HIS A 282 4.92 18.49 19.41
N LEU A 283 6.15 18.15 19.85
CA LEU A 283 6.49 16.88 20.51
C LEU A 283 6.51 16.96 22.04
N GLY A 284 6.02 18.06 22.64
CA GLY A 284 6.00 18.22 24.10
C GLY A 284 7.41 18.29 24.70
N GLN A 285 7.59 17.73 25.91
CA GLN A 285 8.84 17.85 26.66
C GLN A 285 10.06 17.29 25.91
N VAL A 286 9.92 16.12 25.27
CA VAL A 286 11.01 15.48 24.52
C VAL A 286 11.50 16.39 23.39
N GLY A 287 10.59 17.13 22.75
CA GLY A 287 10.94 18.12 21.73
C GLY A 287 11.64 19.35 22.30
N GLN A 288 11.19 19.86 23.44
CA GLN A 288 11.82 21.00 24.12
C GLN A 288 13.25 20.67 24.57
N ASP A 289 13.45 19.47 25.12
CA ASP A 289 14.77 18.99 25.54
C ASP A 289 15.75 18.95 24.36
N GLU A 290 15.29 18.51 23.18
CA GLU A 290 16.11 18.46 21.97
C GLU A 290 16.38 19.86 21.38
N ILE A 291 15.41 20.78 21.42
CA ILE A 291 15.62 22.19 21.02
C ILE A 291 16.74 22.80 21.86
N GLN A 292 16.70 22.63 23.19
CA GLN A 292 17.72 23.16 24.08
C GLN A 292 19.11 22.57 23.80
N ARG A 293 19.19 21.29 23.44
CA ARG A 293 20.46 20.67 23.00
C ARG A 293 21.00 21.29 21.72
N LEU A 294 20.14 21.55 20.73
CA LEU A 294 20.56 22.17 19.46
C LEU A 294 21.08 23.60 19.67
N GLU A 295 20.49 24.34 20.61
CA GLU A 295 20.95 25.69 20.97
C GLU A 295 22.33 25.65 21.66
N ASN A 296 22.52 24.71 22.58
CA ASN A 296 23.81 24.52 23.27
C ASN A 296 24.93 24.08 22.32
N ASP A 297 24.66 23.11 21.43
CA ASP A 297 25.61 22.66 20.40
C ASP A 297 26.04 23.82 19.47
N ASN A 298 25.15 24.79 19.26
CA ASN A 298 25.46 25.96 18.44
C ASN A 298 26.42 26.92 19.16
N ALA A 299 26.19 27.17 20.45
CA ALA A 299 27.02 28.05 21.26
C ALA A 299 28.47 27.53 21.38
N GLU A 300 28.65 26.21 21.44
CA GLU A 300 29.99 25.60 21.46
C GLU A 300 30.70 25.65 20.10
N SER A 301 29.97 25.75 18.98
CA SER A 301 30.57 25.82 17.64
C SER A 301 31.09 27.21 17.24
N ILE A 302 30.72 28.25 18.00
CA ILE A 302 31.06 29.66 17.77
C ILE A 302 32.26 30.10 18.65
N LEU A 303 32.66 29.29 19.63
CA LEU A 303 33.87 29.43 20.46
C LEU A 303 35.07 28.71 19.84
#